data_AF-A0A3C1BX05-F1
#
_entry.id   AF-A0A3C1BX05-F1
#
_cell.length_a   1.000
_cell.length_b   1.000
_cell.length_c   1.000
_cell.angle_alpha   90.00
_cell.angle_beta   90.00
_cell.angle_gamma   90.00
#
_symmetry.space_group_name_H-M   'P 1'
#
loop_
_entity.id
_entity.type
_entity.pdbx_description
1 polymer ?
#
loop_
_entity_poly.entity_id
_entity_poly.type
_entity_poly.pdbx_seq_one_letter_code
_entity_poly.pdbx_strand_id
1 'polypeptide(L)'
;MLMTKLKSEEVIGSLASGKVFILNCHGCKEVGFPEEEAKTLQKKLQAEGKVVGILTTDYVCNPDELALRLRGVLAKIEQADAVLVFSCGVGVQTISGVL
;
A
#
# COMPACT_ATOMS: atom_id res chain seq x y z
N MET A 1 7.33 -18.94 -8.56
CA MET A 1 8.00 -17.84 -7.84
C MET A 1 7.24 -16.56 -8.16
N LEU A 2 6.60 -15.94 -7.17
CA LEU A 2 5.88 -14.66 -7.35
C LEU A 2 6.90 -13.52 -7.20
N MET A 3 7.46 -13.04 -8.31
CA MET A 3 8.28 -11.82 -8.30
C MET A 3 7.36 -10.61 -8.49
N THR A 4 7.33 -9.72 -7.50
CA THR A 4 6.58 -8.47 -7.60
C THR A 4 7.53 -7.38 -8.10
N LYS A 5 7.05 -6.52 -9.01
CA LYS A 5 7.78 -5.34 -9.47
C LYS A 5 6.95 -4.10 -9.20
N LEU A 6 7.62 -3.02 -8.84
CA LEU A 6 6.97 -1.73 -8.70
C LEU A 6 6.59 -1.21 -10.09
N LYS A 7 5.45 -0.53 -10.20
CA LYS A 7 5.14 0.26 -11.40
C LYS A 7 6.14 1.42 -11.51
N SER A 8 6.30 1.99 -12.71
CA SER A 8 7.17 3.16 -12.88
C SER A 8 6.71 4.31 -11.98
N GLU A 9 7.67 5.14 -11.54
CA GLU A 9 7.38 6.30 -10.69
C GLU A 9 6.37 7.25 -11.35
N GLU A 10 6.42 7.40 -12.67
CA GLU A 10 5.47 8.21 -13.45
C GLU A 10 4.03 7.70 -13.33
N VAL A 11 3.83 6.38 -13.44
CA VAL A 11 2.50 5.77 -13.30
C VAL A 11 1.99 5.93 -11.86
N ILE A 12 2.86 5.77 -10.87
CA ILE A 12 2.44 5.93 -9.47
C ILE A 12 2.17 7.41 -9.17
N GLY A 13 2.99 8.32 -9.68
CA GLY A 13 2.83 9.77 -9.52
C GLY A 13 1.54 10.29 -10.13
N SER A 14 1.14 9.79 -11.31
CA SER A 14 -0.14 10.16 -11.94
C SER A 14 -1.36 9.65 -11.16
N LEU A 15 -1.23 8.50 -10.47
CA LEU A 15 -2.29 7.95 -9.60
C LEU A 15 -2.28 8.57 -8.19
N ALA A 16 -1.17 9.18 -7.77
CA ALA A 16 -0.96 9.84 -6.47
C ALA A 16 -1.07 11.37 -6.57
N SER A 17 -2.05 11.87 -7.33
CA SER A 17 -2.26 13.31 -7.56
C SER A 17 -2.78 14.06 -6.31
N GLY A 18 -3.35 13.34 -5.34
CA GLY A 18 -3.90 13.88 -4.10
C GLY A 18 -3.22 13.35 -2.84
N LYS A 19 -3.94 13.43 -1.72
CA LYS A 19 -3.56 12.79 -0.47
C LYS A 19 -3.66 11.28 -0.61
N VAL A 20 -2.61 10.57 -0.19
CA VAL A 20 -2.53 9.11 -0.30
C VAL A 20 -2.42 8.46 1.07
N PHE A 21 -3.14 7.36 1.24
CA PHE A 21 -2.89 6.40 2.31
C PHE A 21 -2.04 5.26 1.76
N ILE A 22 -1.01 4.84 2.48
CA ILE A 22 -0.10 3.79 2.03
C ILE A 22 -0.37 2.52 2.82
N LEU A 23 -0.56 1.40 2.12
CA LEU A 23 -0.73 0.08 2.70
C LEU A 23 0.37 -0.85 2.18
N ASN A 24 1.27 -1.26 3.07
CA ASN A 24 2.34 -2.20 2.77
C ASN A 24 1.98 -3.61 3.26
N CYS A 25 2.14 -4.60 2.39
CA CYS A 25 2.11 -6.02 2.76
C CYS A 25 3.53 -6.60 2.76
N HIS A 26 3.98 -7.09 3.91
CA HIS A 26 5.32 -7.69 4.06
C HIS A 26 5.31 -9.21 4.26
N GLY A 27 4.14 -9.85 4.23
CA GLY A 27 3.98 -11.28 4.54
C GLY A 27 4.70 -12.25 3.60
N CYS A 28 5.08 -11.80 2.39
CA CYS A 28 5.85 -12.59 1.42
C CYS A 28 7.07 -11.83 0.89
N LYS A 29 7.62 -10.88 1.67
CA LYS A 29 8.73 -10.03 1.20
C LYS A 29 9.98 -10.81 0.82
N GLU A 30 10.24 -11.92 1.52
CA GLU A 30 11.41 -12.78 1.34
C GLU A 30 11.47 -13.48 -0.02
N VAL A 31 10.33 -13.59 -0.71
CA VAL A 31 10.22 -14.32 -2.00
C VAL A 31 10.21 -13.41 -3.24
N GLY A 32 10.37 -12.09 -3.07
CA GLY A 32 10.57 -11.16 -4.18
C GLY A 32 9.69 -9.91 -4.13
N PHE A 33 9.88 -9.08 -3.11
CA PHE A 33 9.28 -7.74 -3.01
C PHE A 33 10.35 -6.63 -3.12
N PRO A 34 10.14 -5.59 -3.95
CA PRO A 34 11.13 -4.52 -4.16
C PRO A 34 11.10 -3.49 -3.02
N GLU A 35 11.57 -3.89 -1.83
CA GLU A 35 11.50 -3.07 -0.60
C GLU A 35 12.18 -1.72 -0.74
N GLU A 36 13.39 -1.67 -1.30
CA GLU A 36 14.19 -0.44 -1.34
C GLU A 36 13.59 0.59 -2.31
N GLU A 37 13.07 0.13 -3.45
CA GLU A 37 12.35 0.98 -4.41
C GLU A 37 11.05 1.51 -3.78
N ALA A 38 10.27 0.64 -3.13
CA ALA A 38 9.05 1.03 -2.44
C ALA A 38 9.33 2.05 -1.32
N LYS A 39 10.35 1.82 -0.48
CA LYS A 39 10.77 2.75 0.59
C LYS A 39 11.20 4.10 0.03
N THR A 40 11.95 4.11 -1.07
CA THR A 40 12.42 5.36 -1.72
C THR A 40 11.24 6.18 -2.21
N LEU A 41 10.28 5.55 -2.88
CA LEU A 41 9.07 6.23 -3.34
C LEU A 41 8.20 6.74 -2.19
N GLN A 42 8.02 5.92 -1.15
CA GLN A 42 7.24 6.31 0.04
C GLN A 42 7.86 7.55 0.72
N LYS A 43 9.19 7.60 0.86
CA LYS A 43 9.89 8.77 1.40
C LYS A 43 9.69 10.02 0.55
N LYS A 44 9.73 9.91 -0.79
CA LYS A 44 9.44 11.03 -1.71
C LYS A 44 8.03 11.57 -1.48
N LEU A 45 7.02 10.69 -1.48
CA LEU A 45 5.62 11.08 -1.26
C LEU A 45 5.39 11.71 0.12
N GLN A 46 6.08 11.22 1.16
CA GLN A 46 6.05 11.81 2.49
C GLN A 46 6.66 13.22 2.50
N ALA A 47 7.81 13.40 1.84
CA ALA A 47 8.48 14.71 1.74
C ALA A 47 7.64 15.74 0.97
N GLU A 48 6.84 15.28 -0.01
CA GLU A 48 5.85 16.12 -0.72
C GLU A 48 4.60 16.46 0.12
N GLY A 49 4.47 15.90 1.34
CA GLY A 49 3.31 16.13 2.21
C GLY A 49 2.03 15.44 1.75
N LYS A 50 2.12 14.48 0.82
CA LYS A 50 0.96 13.77 0.25
C LYS A 50 0.46 12.63 1.13
N VAL A 51 1.27 12.11 2.05
CA VAL A 51 0.92 10.90 2.81
C VAL A 51 0.13 11.23 4.07
N VAL A 52 -1.13 10.79 4.14
CA VAL A 52 -2.00 10.98 5.33
C VAL A 52 -1.87 9.87 6.37
N GLY A 53 -1.35 8.72 5.96
CA GLY A 53 -1.16 7.58 6.83
C GLY A 53 -0.44 6.44 6.14
N ILE A 54 0.21 5.60 6.96
CA ILE A 54 0.86 4.38 6.52
C ILE A 54 0.42 3.25 7.45
N LEU A 55 -0.01 2.13 6.87
CA LEU A 55 -0.18 0.86 7.54
C LEU A 55 0.78 -0.16 6.91
N THR A 56 1.65 -0.73 7.72
CA THR A 56 2.45 -1.89 7.33
C THR A 56 1.95 -3.10 8.11
N THR A 57 1.52 -4.13 7.40
CA THR A 57 1.01 -5.36 7.99
C THR A 57 1.36 -6.55 7.10
N ASP A 58 1.13 -7.76 7.61
CA ASP A 58 1.43 -8.99 6.89
C ASP A 58 0.13 -9.66 6.44
N TYR A 59 0.24 -10.54 5.45
CA TYR A 59 -0.84 -11.43 5.02
C TYR A 59 -2.19 -10.73 4.73
N VAL A 60 -2.15 -9.59 4.04
CA VAL A 60 -3.35 -8.83 3.63
C VAL A 60 -4.29 -9.61 2.68
N CYS A 61 -3.84 -10.78 2.22
CA CYS A 61 -4.67 -11.74 1.49
C CYS A 61 -5.73 -12.42 2.38
N ASN A 62 -5.60 -12.35 3.71
CA ASN A 62 -6.62 -12.80 4.66
C ASN A 62 -7.63 -11.66 4.92
N PRO A 63 -8.89 -11.77 4.46
CA PRO A 63 -9.87 -10.69 4.57
C PRO A 63 -10.29 -10.38 6.02
N ASP A 64 -10.42 -11.41 6.86
CA ASP A 64 -10.87 -11.24 8.25
C ASP A 64 -9.81 -10.50 9.08
N GLU A 65 -8.55 -10.90 8.92
CA GLU A 65 -7.43 -10.21 9.57
C GLU A 65 -7.26 -8.79 9.02
N LEU A 66 -7.34 -8.61 7.70
CA LEU A 66 -7.25 -7.29 7.09
C LEU A 66 -8.34 -6.34 7.63
N ALA A 67 -9.60 -6.77 7.71
CA ALA A 67 -10.69 -5.96 8.24
C ALA A 67 -10.46 -5.55 9.71
N LEU A 68 -9.87 -6.43 10.52
CA LEU A 68 -9.46 -6.10 11.88
C LEU A 68 -8.38 -5.01 11.91
N ARG A 69 -7.37 -5.09 11.05
CA ARG A 69 -6.29 -4.09 10.96
C ARG A 69 -6.79 -2.74 10.45
N LEU A 70 -7.64 -2.74 9.43
CA LEU A 70 -8.17 -1.52 8.81
C LEU A 70 -9.02 -0.68 9.77
N ARG A 71 -9.73 -1.30 10.72
CA ARG A 71 -10.49 -0.58 11.76
C ARG A 71 -9.66 0.44 12.53
N GLY A 72 -8.39 0.16 12.79
CA GLY A 72 -7.50 1.07 13.52
C GLY A 72 -7.03 2.29 12.72
N VAL A 73 -7.24 2.30 11.39
CA VAL A 73 -6.74 3.34 10.48
C VAL A 73 -7.81 3.91 9.57
N LEU A 74 -9.08 3.51 9.73
CA LEU A 74 -10.19 3.89 8.85
C LEU A 74 -10.30 5.41 8.69
N ALA A 75 -10.22 6.15 9.81
CA ALA A 75 -10.28 7.62 9.80
C ALA A 75 -9.14 8.27 8.99
N LYS A 76 -7.99 7.62 8.82
CA LYS A 76 -6.89 8.11 7.97
C LYS A 76 -7.11 7.74 6.50
N ILE A 77 -7.74 6.59 6.23
CA ILE A 77 -8.11 6.16 4.88
C ILE A 77 -9.17 7.11 4.31
N GLU A 78 -10.16 7.50 5.12
CA GLU A 78 -11.20 8.47 4.73
C GLU A 78 -10.66 9.87 4.38
N GLN A 79 -9.45 10.22 4.84
CA GLN A 79 -8.78 11.48 4.51
C GLN A 79 -7.95 11.41 3.22
N ALA A 80 -7.82 10.22 2.63
CA ALA A 80 -7.05 10.00 1.41
C ALA A 80 -7.93 10.05 0.18
N ASP A 81 -7.43 10.67 -0.88
CA ASP A 81 -8.02 10.63 -2.22
C ASP A 81 -7.74 9.29 -2.92
N ALA A 82 -6.67 8.59 -2.51
CA ALA A 82 -6.30 7.28 -3.04
C ALA A 82 -5.55 6.41 -2.02
N VAL A 83 -5.68 5.08 -2.16
CA VAL A 83 -4.93 4.10 -1.36
C VAL A 83 -3.86 3.44 -2.23
N LEU A 84 -2.59 3.67 -1.90
CA LEU A 84 -1.45 3.03 -2.55
C LEU A 84 -1.15 1.71 -1.87
N VAL A 85 -1.48 0.61 -2.55
CA VAL A 85 -1.28 -0.76 -2.07
C VAL A 85 0.02 -1.33 -2.61
N PHE A 86 0.98 -1.56 -1.73
CA PHE A 86 2.22 -2.25 -2.01
C PHE A 86 2.07 -3.72 -1.59
N SER A 87 1.53 -4.53 -2.50
CA SER A 87 1.25 -5.96 -2.28
C SER A 87 1.32 -6.74 -3.59
N CYS A 88 1.24 -8.06 -3.50
CA CYS A 88 1.01 -8.92 -4.66
C CYS A 88 -0.44 -8.80 -5.17
N GLY A 89 -0.72 -9.40 -6.34
CA GLY A 89 -2.05 -9.34 -6.95
C GLY A 89 -3.20 -9.81 -6.04
N VAL A 90 -2.99 -10.90 -5.28
CA VAL A 90 -4.01 -11.42 -4.35
C VAL A 90 -4.32 -10.40 -3.26
N GLY A 91 -3.29 -9.78 -2.69
CA GLY A 91 -3.49 -8.76 -1.66
C GLY A 91 -4.23 -7.51 -2.17
N VAL A 92 -3.92 -7.08 -3.40
CA VAL A 92 -4.65 -5.97 -4.05
C VAL A 92 -6.12 -6.32 -4.23
N GLN A 93 -6.43 -7.53 -4.68
CA GLN A 93 -7.82 -8.00 -4.85
C GLN A 93 -8.57 -8.04 -3.51
N THR A 94 -7.95 -8.57 -2.46
CA THR A 94 -8.57 -8.60 -1.12
C THR A 94 -8.85 -7.20 -0.61
N ILE A 95 -7.88 -6.28 -0.72
CA ILE A 95 -8.03 -4.88 -0.30
C ILE A 95 -9.16 -4.20 -1.07
N SER A 96 -9.26 -4.40 -2.38
CA SER A 96 -10.33 -3.85 -3.21
C SER A 96 -11.72 -4.42 -2.88
N GLY A 97 -11.81 -5.57 -2.21
CA GLY A 97 -13.07 -6.14 -1.77
C GLY A 97 -13.53 -5.64 -0.41
N VAL A 98 -12.64 -5.01 0.38
CA VAL A 98 -12.93 -4.55 1.74
C VAL A 98 -12.88 -3.03 1.93
N LEU A 99 -12.31 -2.30 0.96
CA LEU A 99 -12.32 -0.83 0.86
C LEU A 99 -13.23 -0.41 -0.30
#